data_AF-A0AAE5UY75-F1
#
_entry.id   AF-A0AAE5UY75-F1
#
_cell.length_a   1.000
_cell.length_b   1.000
_cell.length_c   1.000
_cell.angle_alpha   90.00
_cell.angle_beta   90.00
_cell.angle_gamma   90.00
#
_symmetry.space_group_name_H-M   'P 1'
#
loop_
_entity.id
_entity.type
_entity.pdbx_description
1 polymer ?
#
loop_
_entity_poly.entity_id
_entity_poly.type
_entity_poly.pdbx_seq_one_letter_code
_entity_poly.pdbx_strand_id
1 'polypeptide(L)'
;MNRIVFGLVLFFSVSVSAQKIGVKKGAILVDKVAIPIKMETEHRATKTMGDYDILYSFTNSNSSELFLQVNSVGRMLVPNGAKESWLEISNADFSKTNAIDIDPDYGTGKKKIISFLIEKLQFFDLSGNVNTEKISTFLDTKTESTAKEKVNKVKNQDKELDAKVAAINPFVQKDLSITKGGRMGTDVIGKVVSPDEYSGTRSTPIKVYDVDGNLIATATTDIQSPVKVSLQDGSSFEYKAKRQLSKVTKQEFLTELIGELIKKGNSPW
;
A
#
# COMPACT_ATOMS: atom_id res chain seq x y z
N MET A 1 55.90 10.71 -58.53
CA MET A 1 55.97 10.86 -57.06
C MET A 1 54.62 10.49 -56.47
N ASN A 2 54.67 9.54 -55.52
CA ASN A 2 53.76 9.19 -54.43
C ASN A 2 52.24 8.96 -54.67
N ARG A 3 51.87 7.70 -54.42
CA ARG A 3 50.55 7.17 -54.06
C ARG A 3 50.21 7.48 -52.58
N ILE A 4 48.93 7.29 -52.21
CA ILE A 4 48.31 6.78 -50.94
C ILE A 4 46.94 7.50 -50.82
N VAL A 5 45.78 6.91 -51.16
CA VAL A 5 45.00 5.78 -50.59
C VAL A 5 44.35 6.10 -49.24
N PHE A 6 43.01 6.24 -49.30
CA PHE A 6 41.95 5.83 -48.37
C PHE A 6 42.22 5.82 -46.84
N GLY A 7 41.37 6.55 -46.10
CA GLY A 7 41.14 6.36 -44.67
C GLY A 7 39.66 6.52 -44.32
N LEU A 8 38.89 5.47 -44.59
CA LEU A 8 37.48 5.32 -44.22
C LEU A 8 37.35 5.34 -42.68
N VAL A 9 36.90 6.45 -42.11
CA VAL A 9 36.58 6.55 -40.68
C VAL A 9 35.30 5.75 -40.43
N LEU A 10 35.47 4.51 -39.96
CA LEU A 10 34.40 3.67 -39.46
C LEU A 10 33.73 4.36 -38.27
N PHE A 11 32.53 4.89 -38.50
CA PHE A 11 31.52 5.06 -37.46
C PHE A 11 31.12 3.66 -36.97
N PHE A 12 31.86 3.11 -36.01
CA PHE A 12 31.32 2.04 -35.16
C PHE A 12 30.23 2.67 -34.29
N SER A 13 29.02 2.70 -34.82
CA SER A 13 27.81 2.79 -34.02
C SER A 13 27.80 1.57 -33.11
N VAL A 14 28.29 1.73 -31.88
CA VAL A 14 28.16 0.73 -30.82
C VAL A 14 26.68 0.63 -30.50
N SER A 15 25.98 -0.22 -31.23
CA SER A 15 24.61 -0.61 -30.91
C SER A 15 24.66 -1.29 -29.55
N VAL A 16 24.37 -0.54 -28.49
CA VAL A 16 24.13 -1.08 -27.15
C VAL A 16 22.90 -1.97 -27.28
N SER A 17 23.13 -3.25 -27.54
CA SER A 17 22.08 -4.26 -27.56
C SER A 17 21.65 -4.45 -26.11
N ALA A 18 20.44 -4.01 -25.79
CA ALA A 18 19.86 -4.25 -24.47
C ALA A 18 19.79 -5.77 -24.23
N GLN A 19 20.53 -6.25 -23.23
CA GLN A 19 20.62 -7.67 -22.91
C GLN A 19 19.26 -8.18 -22.41
N LYS A 20 18.86 -9.36 -22.90
CA LYS A 20 17.52 -9.91 -22.65
C LYS A 20 17.52 -10.77 -21.39
N ILE A 21 17.19 -10.15 -20.25
CA ILE A 21 16.98 -10.85 -18.98
C ILE A 21 15.58 -11.49 -18.94
N GLY A 22 15.49 -12.75 -18.48
CA GLY A 22 14.23 -13.49 -18.31
C GLY A 22 14.29 -14.54 -17.20
N VAL A 23 13.15 -15.15 -16.89
CA VAL A 23 13.04 -16.25 -15.91
C VAL A 23 12.22 -17.38 -16.49
N LYS A 24 12.71 -18.62 -16.42
CA LYS A 24 11.99 -19.81 -16.87
C LYS A 24 12.17 -20.94 -15.87
N LYS A 25 11.06 -21.42 -15.29
CA LYS A 25 11.04 -22.52 -14.29
C LYS A 25 12.07 -22.31 -13.14
N GLY A 26 12.17 -21.08 -12.63
CA GLY A 26 13.10 -20.72 -11.56
C GLY A 26 14.54 -20.44 -12.01
N ALA A 27 14.93 -20.79 -13.24
CA ALA A 27 16.23 -20.41 -13.78
C ALA A 27 16.20 -18.97 -14.29
N ILE A 28 17.23 -18.19 -13.94
CA ILE A 28 17.45 -16.85 -14.49
C ILE A 28 18.18 -17.00 -15.83
N LEU A 29 17.69 -16.31 -16.85
CA LEU A 29 18.23 -16.36 -18.21
C LEU A 29 18.78 -14.98 -18.59
N VAL A 30 20.02 -14.91 -19.05
CA VAL A 30 20.63 -13.74 -19.68
C VAL A 30 20.90 -14.10 -21.13
N ASP A 31 20.30 -13.35 -22.06
CA ASP A 31 20.37 -13.65 -23.51
C ASP A 31 20.02 -15.10 -23.86
N LYS A 32 19.01 -15.62 -23.16
CA LYS A 32 18.51 -17.01 -23.24
C LYS A 32 19.44 -18.09 -22.66
N VAL A 33 20.59 -17.72 -22.11
CA VAL A 33 21.52 -18.63 -21.41
C VAL A 33 21.22 -18.61 -19.92
N ALA A 34 21.10 -19.80 -19.30
CA ALA A 34 20.88 -19.90 -17.86
C ALA A 34 22.15 -19.57 -17.08
N ILE A 35 22.03 -18.69 -16.10
CA ILE A 35 23.12 -18.36 -15.17
C ILE A 35 23.05 -19.28 -13.94
N PRO A 36 24.14 -19.49 -13.18
CA PRO A 36 24.19 -20.36 -11.99
C PRO A 36 23.45 -19.79 -10.77
N ILE A 37 22.32 -19.13 -10.99
CA ILE A 37 21.43 -18.61 -9.94
C ILE A 37 20.01 -19.07 -10.22
N LYS A 38 19.37 -19.64 -9.19
CA LYS A 38 17.95 -19.97 -9.18
C LYS A 38 17.19 -18.94 -8.36
N MET A 39 15.96 -18.68 -8.78
CA MET A 39 15.01 -17.84 -8.07
C MET A 39 13.72 -18.61 -7.86
N GLU A 40 13.45 -18.94 -6.60
CA GLU A 40 12.18 -19.50 -6.18
C GLU A 40 11.22 -18.38 -5.83
N THR A 41 9.92 -18.64 -5.92
CA THR A 41 8.89 -17.61 -5.69
C THR A 41 7.81 -18.17 -4.79
N GLU A 42 7.58 -17.49 -3.69
CA GLU A 42 6.51 -17.78 -2.73
C GLU A 42 5.55 -16.59 -2.68
N HIS A 43 4.26 -16.87 -2.89
CA HIS A 43 3.21 -15.87 -2.76
C HIS A 43 2.68 -15.90 -1.33
N ARG A 44 2.84 -14.79 -0.61
CA ARG A 44 2.37 -14.67 0.77
C ARG A 44 1.01 -14.00 0.79
N ALA A 45 0.09 -14.57 1.57
CA ALA A 45 -1.27 -14.08 1.67
C ALA A 45 -1.29 -12.68 2.30
N THR A 46 -2.03 -11.75 1.67
CA THR A 46 -2.33 -10.42 2.21
C THR A 46 -3.79 -10.36 2.62
N LYS A 47 -4.09 -9.57 3.67
CA LYS A 47 -5.47 -9.42 4.18
C LYS A 47 -6.29 -8.40 3.38
N THR A 48 -5.63 -7.56 2.60
CA THR A 48 -6.23 -6.43 1.89
C THR A 48 -6.23 -6.69 0.39
N MET A 49 -7.38 -6.56 -0.25
CA MET A 49 -7.48 -6.65 -1.71
C MET A 49 -6.62 -5.57 -2.38
N GLY A 50 -5.73 -5.96 -3.29
CA GLY A 50 -4.79 -5.06 -3.98
C GLY A 50 -3.39 -5.01 -3.37
N ASP A 51 -3.22 -5.45 -2.13
CA ASP A 51 -1.91 -5.65 -1.51
C ASP A 51 -1.28 -6.94 -2.05
N TYR A 52 0.03 -6.94 -2.20
CA TYR A 52 0.79 -8.15 -2.50
C TYR A 52 2.08 -8.23 -1.68
N ASP A 53 2.50 -9.45 -1.43
CA ASP A 53 3.72 -9.80 -0.71
C ASP A 53 4.28 -11.05 -1.41
N ILE A 54 5.39 -10.88 -2.13
CA ILE A 54 5.97 -11.96 -2.95
C ILE A 54 7.43 -12.10 -2.57
N LEU A 55 7.76 -13.23 -1.96
CA LEU A 55 9.13 -13.56 -1.60
C LEU A 55 9.83 -14.22 -2.79
N TYR A 56 11.02 -13.72 -3.09
CA TYR A 56 11.96 -14.29 -4.04
C TYR A 56 13.19 -14.78 -3.29
N SER A 57 13.44 -16.08 -3.34
CA SER A 57 14.61 -16.71 -2.71
C SER A 57 15.65 -16.99 -3.79
N PHE A 58 16.84 -16.41 -3.66
CA PHE A 58 17.94 -16.56 -4.62
C PHE A 58 18.98 -17.54 -4.09
N THR A 59 19.15 -18.64 -4.80
CA THR A 59 20.08 -19.71 -4.46
C THR A 59 21.12 -19.90 -5.56
N ASN A 60 22.32 -20.32 -5.18
CA ASN A 60 23.32 -20.75 -6.15
C ASN A 60 22.89 -22.11 -6.74
N SER A 61 22.85 -22.21 -8.08
CA SER A 61 22.38 -23.41 -8.77
C SER A 61 23.17 -24.68 -8.42
N ASN A 62 24.46 -24.53 -8.10
CA ASN A 62 25.39 -25.64 -7.89
C ASN A 62 25.43 -26.09 -6.44
N SER A 63 25.45 -25.15 -5.47
CA SER A 63 25.52 -25.48 -4.04
C SER A 63 24.15 -25.56 -3.37
N SER A 64 23.08 -25.08 -4.02
CA SER A 64 21.76 -24.85 -3.41
C SER A 64 21.79 -23.92 -2.18
N GLU A 65 22.88 -23.19 -2.01
CA GLU A 65 23.03 -22.23 -0.92
C GLU A 65 22.17 -21.00 -1.19
N LEU A 66 21.31 -20.68 -0.23
CA LEU A 66 20.54 -19.45 -0.20
C LEU A 66 21.44 -18.30 0.23
N PHE A 67 21.54 -17.27 -0.59
CA PHE A 67 22.40 -16.11 -0.31
C PHE A 67 21.63 -14.79 -0.20
N LEU A 68 20.41 -14.72 -0.74
CA LEU A 68 19.62 -13.51 -0.73
C LEU A 68 18.12 -13.82 -0.74
N GLN A 69 17.37 -13.07 0.04
CA GLN A 69 15.91 -13.07 0.00
C GLN A 69 15.43 -11.68 -0.36
N VAL A 70 14.47 -11.58 -1.28
CA VAL A 70 13.91 -10.32 -1.73
C VAL A 70 12.40 -10.41 -1.65
N ASN A 71 11.80 -9.66 -0.73
CA ASN A 71 10.36 -9.50 -0.66
C ASN A 71 9.92 -8.31 -1.52
N SER A 72 9.10 -8.54 -2.54
CA SER A 72 8.43 -7.47 -3.25
C SER A 72 7.11 -7.16 -2.57
N VAL A 73 7.03 -5.95 -2.04
CA VAL A 73 5.92 -5.50 -1.22
C VAL A 73 5.13 -4.46 -2.00
N GLY A 74 3.82 -4.66 -2.09
CA GLY A 74 2.88 -3.67 -2.60
C GLY A 74 1.76 -3.43 -1.60
N ARG A 75 1.46 -2.17 -1.34
CA ARG A 75 0.36 -1.76 -0.46
C ARG A 75 -0.51 -0.73 -1.16
N MET A 76 -1.82 -0.95 -1.09
CA MET A 76 -2.82 0.00 -1.54
C MET A 76 -3.14 0.96 -0.39
N LEU A 77 -2.93 2.25 -0.63
CA LEU A 77 -3.33 3.31 0.27
C LEU A 77 -4.83 3.55 0.13
N VAL A 78 -5.54 3.50 1.25
CA VAL A 78 -6.96 3.85 1.36
C VAL A 78 -7.04 5.28 1.93
N PRO A 79 -7.95 6.15 1.46
CA PRO A 79 -9.02 5.91 0.49
C PRO A 79 -8.66 6.22 -0.97
N ASN A 80 -7.51 6.81 -1.26
CA ASN A 80 -7.18 7.31 -2.61
C ASN A 80 -6.87 6.20 -3.63
N GLY A 81 -6.72 4.95 -3.20
CA GLY A 81 -6.42 3.79 -4.05
C GLY A 81 -5.01 3.82 -4.64
N ALA A 82 -4.15 4.75 -4.19
CA ALA A 82 -2.77 4.85 -4.66
C ALA A 82 -2.00 3.60 -4.24
N LYS A 83 -1.17 3.07 -5.14
CA LYS A 83 -0.38 1.87 -4.88
C LYS A 83 1.07 2.24 -4.67
N GLU A 84 1.58 1.92 -3.50
CA GLU A 84 2.99 2.07 -3.15
C GLU A 84 3.67 0.70 -3.22
N SER A 85 4.90 0.64 -3.74
CA SER A 85 5.65 -0.61 -3.83
C SER A 85 7.14 -0.40 -3.63
N TRP A 86 7.77 -1.34 -2.93
CA TRP A 86 9.21 -1.35 -2.65
C TRP A 86 9.73 -2.79 -2.57
N LEU A 87 11.04 -2.94 -2.42
CA LEU A 87 11.68 -4.19 -2.07
C LEU A 87 12.16 -4.16 -0.62
N GLU A 88 11.96 -5.25 0.08
CA GLU A 88 12.67 -5.55 1.33
C GLU A 88 13.66 -6.67 1.01
N ILE A 89 14.94 -6.35 1.10
CA ILE A 89 16.02 -7.24 0.76
C ILE A 89 16.66 -7.69 2.06
N SER A 90 16.78 -8.99 2.23
CA SER A 90 17.28 -9.62 3.44
C SER A 90 18.39 -10.61 3.11
N ASN A 91 19.28 -10.83 4.07
CA ASN A 91 20.15 -11.99 4.03
C ASN A 91 19.34 -13.29 4.22
N ALA A 92 20.02 -14.43 4.03
CA ALA A 92 19.42 -15.76 4.00
C ALA A 92 18.60 -16.13 5.25
N ASP A 93 18.92 -15.58 6.43
CA ASP A 93 18.26 -15.87 7.70
C ASP A 93 17.33 -14.73 8.19
N PHE A 94 17.14 -13.68 7.38
CA PHE A 94 16.41 -12.46 7.73
C PHE A 94 16.99 -11.61 8.88
N SER A 95 18.19 -11.93 9.40
CA SER A 95 18.78 -11.16 10.51
C SER A 95 19.14 -9.73 10.14
N LYS A 96 19.42 -9.46 8.86
CA LYS A 96 19.58 -8.11 8.30
C LYS A 96 18.60 -7.91 7.16
N THR A 97 17.85 -6.81 7.22
CA THR A 97 16.88 -6.43 6.20
C THR A 97 16.99 -4.95 5.92
N ASN A 98 17.04 -4.58 4.64
CA ASN A 98 17.04 -3.20 4.19
C ASN A 98 15.98 -2.99 3.11
N ALA A 99 15.41 -1.79 3.02
CA ALA A 99 14.31 -1.47 2.11
C ALA A 99 14.75 -0.48 1.04
N ILE A 100 14.27 -0.67 -0.18
CA ILE A 100 14.58 0.23 -1.30
C ILE A 100 13.41 0.34 -2.27
N ASP A 101 13.19 1.55 -2.78
CA ASP A 101 12.21 1.78 -3.83
C ASP A 101 12.73 1.20 -5.15
N ILE A 102 11.87 0.50 -5.90
CA ILE A 102 12.25 0.07 -7.25
C ILE A 102 12.00 1.22 -8.21
N ASP A 103 13.05 1.59 -8.92
CA ASP A 103 12.98 2.54 -10.02
C ASP A 103 11.94 2.08 -11.08
N PRO A 104 11.01 2.96 -11.49
CA PRO A 104 9.97 2.64 -12.48
C PRO A 104 10.53 2.16 -13.83
N ASP A 105 11.76 2.54 -14.19
CA ASP A 105 12.36 2.25 -15.50
C ASP A 105 12.66 0.76 -15.72
N TYR A 106 12.73 -0.02 -14.65
CA TYR A 106 13.03 -1.45 -14.71
C TYR A 106 11.80 -2.31 -15.05
N GLY A 107 11.17 -2.21 -16.23
CA GLY A 107 10.15 -3.18 -16.70
C GLY A 107 9.07 -3.64 -15.67
N THR A 108 8.58 -4.89 -15.77
CA THR A 108 7.53 -5.44 -14.87
C THR A 108 7.86 -6.82 -14.30
N GLY A 109 7.29 -7.13 -13.12
CA GLY A 109 7.31 -8.46 -12.51
C GLY A 109 8.70 -8.99 -12.13
N LYS A 110 8.92 -10.31 -12.29
CA LYS A 110 10.19 -10.98 -11.95
C LYS A 110 11.40 -10.37 -12.67
N LYS A 111 11.22 -9.97 -13.94
CA LYS A 111 12.27 -9.37 -14.76
C LYS A 111 12.73 -8.04 -14.16
N LYS A 112 11.80 -7.20 -13.69
CA LYS A 112 12.08 -5.93 -13.01
C LYS A 112 13.07 -6.13 -11.87
N ILE A 113 12.75 -7.05 -10.98
CA ILE A 113 13.55 -7.31 -9.77
C ILE A 113 14.95 -7.78 -10.15
N ILE A 114 15.07 -8.79 -11.02
CA ILE A 114 16.38 -9.32 -11.41
C ILE A 114 17.24 -8.25 -12.10
N SER A 115 16.66 -7.48 -13.02
CA SER A 115 17.39 -6.42 -13.72
C SER A 115 17.88 -5.36 -12.73
N PHE A 116 17.05 -5.01 -11.75
CA PHE A 116 17.45 -4.09 -10.67
C PHE A 116 18.60 -4.65 -9.81
N LEU A 117 18.53 -5.94 -9.42
CA LEU A 117 19.58 -6.57 -8.61
C LEU A 117 20.93 -6.67 -9.36
N ILE A 118 20.91 -6.91 -10.67
CA ILE A 118 22.11 -7.01 -11.52
C ILE A 118 22.65 -5.61 -11.85
N GLU A 119 21.82 -4.75 -12.44
CA GLU A 119 22.29 -3.51 -13.06
C GLU A 119 22.47 -2.39 -12.04
N LYS A 120 21.54 -2.26 -11.08
CA LYS A 120 21.57 -1.17 -10.10
C LYS A 120 22.38 -1.54 -8.86
N LEU A 121 22.09 -2.70 -8.28
CA LEU A 121 22.69 -3.11 -7.01
C LEU A 121 23.97 -3.93 -7.18
N GLN A 122 24.18 -4.51 -8.36
CA GLN A 122 25.37 -5.32 -8.68
C GLN A 122 25.58 -6.47 -7.70
N PHE A 123 24.49 -7.06 -7.19
CA PHE A 123 24.54 -8.19 -6.25
C PHE A 123 25.01 -9.48 -6.90
N PHE A 124 24.79 -9.60 -8.19
CA PHE A 124 25.39 -10.63 -9.02
C PHE A 124 25.51 -10.13 -10.45
N ASP A 125 26.46 -10.68 -11.19
CA ASP A 125 26.70 -10.29 -12.57
C ASP A 125 25.88 -11.14 -13.56
N LEU A 126 26.04 -10.83 -14.85
CA LEU A 126 25.40 -11.52 -15.97
C LEU A 126 25.91 -12.95 -16.19
N SER A 127 27.03 -13.32 -15.55
CA SER A 127 27.55 -14.68 -15.49
C SER A 127 27.08 -15.43 -14.25
N GLY A 128 26.31 -14.78 -13.37
CA GLY A 128 25.78 -15.33 -12.12
C GLY A 128 26.80 -15.42 -10.99
N ASN A 129 27.90 -14.67 -11.03
CA ASN A 129 28.82 -14.56 -9.90
C ASN A 129 28.22 -13.61 -8.86
N VAL A 130 28.06 -14.10 -7.63
CA VAL A 130 27.48 -13.33 -6.52
C VAL A 130 28.54 -12.41 -5.90
N ASN A 131 28.18 -11.15 -5.70
CA ASN A 131 28.98 -10.15 -5.01
C ASN A 131 28.52 -9.99 -3.56
N THR A 132 29.10 -10.79 -2.67
CA THR A 132 28.76 -10.81 -1.24
C THR A 132 29.10 -9.50 -0.54
N GLU A 133 30.15 -8.79 -0.97
CA GLU A 133 30.55 -7.49 -0.42
C GLU A 133 29.48 -6.42 -0.70
N LYS A 134 28.97 -6.35 -1.93
CA LYS A 134 27.89 -5.42 -2.30
C LYS A 134 26.60 -5.72 -1.53
N ILE A 135 26.26 -7.00 -1.37
CA ILE A 135 25.10 -7.42 -0.59
C ILE A 135 25.27 -6.99 0.88
N SER A 136 26.40 -7.30 1.51
CA SER A 136 26.64 -6.92 2.91
C SER A 136 26.62 -5.41 3.08
N THR A 137 27.32 -4.67 2.21
CA THR A 137 27.35 -3.21 2.24
C THR A 137 25.94 -2.62 2.14
N PHE A 138 25.11 -3.15 1.24
CA PHE A 138 23.73 -2.71 1.11
C PHE A 138 22.91 -3.01 2.37
N LEU A 139 23.03 -4.21 2.94
CA LEU A 139 22.28 -4.61 4.13
C LEU A 139 22.73 -3.85 5.39
N ASP A 140 23.99 -3.44 5.45
CA ASP A 140 24.56 -2.64 6.55
C ASP A 140 24.26 -1.15 6.40
N THR A 141 23.91 -0.70 5.19
CA THR A 141 23.47 0.68 4.94
C THR A 141 22.01 0.84 5.36
N LYS A 142 21.69 1.91 6.08
CA LYS A 142 20.29 2.28 6.33
C LYS A 142 19.75 2.98 5.11
N THR A 143 19.05 2.25 4.24
CA THR A 143 18.35 2.84 3.10
C THR A 143 16.89 3.06 3.49
N GLU A 144 16.41 4.29 3.30
CA GLU A 144 15.02 4.66 3.58
C GLU A 144 14.22 4.59 2.29
N SER A 145 13.25 3.68 2.23
CA SER A 145 12.28 3.58 1.12
C SER A 145 11.17 4.61 1.35
N THR A 146 11.04 5.55 0.42
CA THR A 146 10.04 6.62 0.49
C THR A 146 8.63 6.03 0.44
N ALA A 147 8.43 4.99 -0.37
CA ALA A 147 7.15 4.28 -0.47
C ALA A 147 6.78 3.60 0.87
N LYS A 148 7.75 2.92 1.50
CA LYS A 148 7.57 2.28 2.81
C LYS A 148 7.25 3.31 3.90
N GLU A 149 7.97 4.42 3.93
CA GLU A 149 7.73 5.51 4.88
C GLU A 149 6.34 6.14 4.71
N LYS A 150 5.94 6.40 3.47
CA LYS A 150 4.61 6.95 3.16
C LYS A 150 3.50 6.01 3.64
N VAL A 151 3.63 4.71 3.39
CA VAL A 151 2.68 3.71 3.90
C VAL A 151 2.66 3.67 5.43
N ASN A 152 3.83 3.69 6.07
CA ASN A 152 3.92 3.68 7.54
C ASN A 152 3.32 4.94 8.16
N LYS A 153 3.54 6.11 7.55
CA LYS A 153 2.96 7.38 7.98
C LYS A 153 1.44 7.34 7.94
N VAL A 154 0.85 6.90 6.83
CA VAL A 154 -0.61 6.75 6.71
C VAL A 154 -1.15 5.77 7.76
N LYS A 155 -0.52 4.60 7.92
CA LYS A 155 -0.92 3.62 8.94
C LYS A 155 -0.84 4.16 10.37
N ASN A 156 0.19 4.93 10.69
CA ASN A 156 0.33 5.51 12.02
C ASN A 156 -0.71 6.60 12.26
N GLN A 157 -0.99 7.44 11.26
CA GLN A 157 -2.09 8.40 11.32
C GLN A 157 -3.42 7.69 11.53
N ASP A 158 -3.71 6.64 10.76
CA ASP A 158 -4.96 5.87 10.94
C ASP A 158 -5.07 5.26 12.33
N LYS A 159 -3.96 4.73 12.89
CA LYS A 159 -3.93 4.23 14.28
C LYS A 159 -4.22 5.31 15.32
N GLU A 160 -3.65 6.50 15.15
CA GLU A 160 -3.92 7.63 16.05
C GLU A 160 -5.39 8.05 15.96
N LEU A 161 -5.96 8.09 14.76
CA LEU A 161 -7.37 8.41 14.54
C LEU A 161 -8.29 7.33 15.11
N ASP A 162 -7.97 6.05 14.92
CA ASP A 162 -8.69 4.93 15.52
C ASP A 162 -8.61 4.95 17.05
N ALA A 163 -7.47 5.36 17.63
CA ALA A 163 -7.32 5.53 19.06
C ALA A 163 -8.23 6.64 19.62
N LYS A 164 -8.42 7.75 18.89
CA LYS A 164 -9.39 8.80 19.25
C LYS A 164 -10.82 8.24 19.30
N VAL A 165 -11.21 7.49 18.27
CA VAL A 165 -12.53 6.84 18.24
C VAL A 165 -12.68 5.85 19.39
N ALA A 166 -11.66 5.05 19.68
CA ALA A 166 -11.69 4.08 20.77
C ALA A 166 -11.78 4.73 22.16
N ALA A 167 -11.16 5.90 22.35
CA ALA A 167 -11.22 6.64 23.62
C ALA A 167 -12.63 7.18 23.93
N ILE A 168 -13.38 7.57 22.90
CA ILE A 168 -14.79 7.98 23.03
C ILE A 168 -15.69 6.74 23.05
N ASN A 169 -15.34 5.74 22.25
CA ASN A 169 -16.14 4.54 21.99
C ASN A 169 -17.61 4.93 21.69
N PRO A 170 -17.87 5.69 20.61
CA PRO A 170 -19.21 6.20 20.34
C PRO A 170 -20.17 5.05 20.02
N PHE A 171 -21.43 5.21 20.41
CA PHE A 171 -22.50 4.30 19.99
C PHE A 171 -23.81 5.06 19.77
N VAL A 172 -24.47 4.79 18.64
CA VAL A 172 -25.79 5.33 18.34
C VAL A 172 -26.87 4.40 18.87
N GLN A 173 -27.60 4.86 19.89
CA GLN A 173 -28.68 4.15 20.54
C GLN A 173 -29.92 4.04 19.63
N LYS A 174 -30.91 3.23 20.05
CA LYS A 174 -32.15 3.03 19.28
C LYS A 174 -32.99 4.29 19.10
N ASP A 175 -32.93 5.20 20.07
CA ASP A 175 -33.58 6.51 20.04
C ASP A 175 -32.78 7.57 19.25
N LEU A 176 -31.69 7.14 18.61
CA LEU A 176 -30.75 7.94 17.83
C LEU A 176 -29.90 8.92 18.65
N SER A 177 -29.88 8.80 19.99
CA SER A 177 -28.87 9.47 20.80
C SER A 177 -27.48 8.87 20.54
N ILE A 178 -26.45 9.71 20.59
CA ILE A 178 -25.05 9.31 20.49
C ILE A 178 -24.51 9.26 21.91
N THR A 179 -23.99 8.09 22.31
CA THR A 179 -23.47 7.86 23.66
C THR A 179 -21.96 7.58 23.63
N LYS A 180 -21.27 8.00 24.68
CA LYS A 180 -19.86 7.67 24.96
C LYS A 180 -19.77 6.37 25.78
N GLY A 181 -18.77 5.52 25.52
CA GLY A 181 -18.53 4.29 26.28
C GLY A 181 -19.16 3.03 25.67
N GLY A 182 -19.61 3.09 24.43
CA GLY A 182 -20.14 1.98 23.66
C GLY A 182 -21.62 1.72 23.93
N ARG A 183 -22.09 0.52 23.61
CA ARG A 183 -23.52 0.15 23.66
C ARG A 183 -24.17 0.29 25.04
N MET A 184 -23.38 0.14 26.10
CA MET A 184 -23.82 0.27 27.49
C MET A 184 -23.56 1.67 28.06
N GLY A 185 -23.01 2.58 27.25
CA GLY A 185 -22.74 3.95 27.64
C GLY A 185 -24.02 4.74 27.91
N THR A 186 -23.97 5.63 28.89
CA THR A 186 -25.10 6.47 29.31
C THR A 186 -24.90 7.95 29.02
N ASP A 187 -23.65 8.38 28.81
CA ASP A 187 -23.32 9.78 28.61
C ASP A 187 -23.64 10.18 27.16
N VAL A 188 -24.70 10.96 26.99
CA VAL A 188 -25.13 11.45 25.68
C VAL A 188 -24.26 12.63 25.26
N ILE A 189 -23.63 12.50 24.10
CA ILE A 189 -22.73 13.52 23.51
C ILE A 189 -23.34 14.19 22.27
N GLY A 190 -24.46 13.69 21.77
CA GLY A 190 -25.16 14.28 20.64
C GLY A 190 -26.34 13.45 20.18
N LYS A 191 -26.87 13.79 19.00
CA LYS A 191 -28.01 13.11 18.40
C LYS A 191 -27.88 13.01 16.89
N VAL A 192 -28.35 11.89 16.35
CA VAL A 192 -28.51 11.71 14.91
C VAL A 192 -29.98 11.87 14.54
N VAL A 193 -30.25 12.65 13.50
CA VAL A 193 -31.54 12.64 12.81
C VAL A 193 -31.31 11.90 11.50
N SER A 194 -31.94 10.74 11.38
CA SER A 194 -31.82 9.88 10.19
C SER A 194 -33.22 9.42 9.78
N PRO A 195 -33.49 9.26 8.47
CA PRO A 195 -34.78 8.73 8.04
C PRO A 195 -35.02 7.33 8.64
N ASP A 196 -36.27 7.03 8.98
CA ASP A 196 -36.67 5.74 9.56
C ASP A 196 -36.49 4.59 8.57
N GLU A 197 -36.74 4.86 7.29
CA GLU A 197 -36.67 3.87 6.22
C GLU A 197 -36.07 4.47 4.94
N TYR A 198 -35.49 3.59 4.11
CA TYR A 198 -35.17 3.89 2.72
C TYR A 198 -36.41 3.58 1.89
N SER A 199 -37.25 4.58 1.59
CA SER A 199 -38.19 4.50 0.49
C SER A 199 -37.49 4.99 -0.78
N GLY A 200 -37.81 4.41 -1.94
CA GLY A 200 -37.09 4.58 -3.21
C GLY A 200 -36.94 6.02 -3.77
N THR A 201 -37.31 7.05 -3.02
CA THR A 201 -37.11 8.47 -3.33
C THR A 201 -36.02 9.05 -2.43
N ARG A 202 -34.78 9.01 -2.92
CA ARG A 202 -33.59 9.69 -2.36
C ARG A 202 -33.89 11.16 -2.07
N SER A 203 -33.75 11.65 -0.83
CA SER A 203 -33.50 13.09 -0.59
C SER A 203 -33.13 13.50 0.84
N THR A 204 -33.56 12.80 1.89
CA THR A 204 -33.29 13.29 3.26
C THR A 204 -31.88 12.91 3.71
N PRO A 205 -30.97 13.87 3.95
CA PRO A 205 -29.65 13.57 4.48
C PRO A 205 -29.76 13.15 5.95
N ILE A 206 -28.81 12.34 6.41
CA ILE A 206 -28.57 12.15 7.84
C ILE A 206 -28.00 13.47 8.36
N LYS A 207 -28.48 13.92 9.52
CA LYS A 207 -27.96 15.09 10.22
C LYS A 207 -27.43 14.67 11.58
N VAL A 208 -26.27 15.19 11.95
CA VAL A 208 -25.62 14.91 13.22
C VAL A 208 -25.53 16.21 14.00
N TYR A 209 -25.98 16.17 15.25
CA TYR A 209 -26.04 17.30 16.15
C TYR A 209 -25.23 17.02 17.42
N ASP A 210 -24.66 18.08 18.01
CA ASP A 210 -24.09 18.02 19.36
C ASP A 210 -25.21 17.96 20.43
N VAL A 211 -24.81 17.95 21.70
CA VAL A 211 -25.73 17.95 22.84
C VAL A 211 -26.54 19.25 22.96
N ASP A 212 -26.03 20.36 22.44
CA ASP A 212 -26.66 21.68 22.47
C ASP A 212 -27.61 21.89 21.27
N GLY A 213 -27.67 20.94 20.33
CA GLY A 213 -28.53 20.98 19.16
C GLY A 213 -27.93 21.72 17.96
N ASN A 214 -26.63 22.06 17.98
CA ASN A 214 -25.94 22.61 16.82
C ASN A 214 -25.66 21.52 15.79
N LEU A 215 -25.86 21.85 14.51
CA LEU A 215 -25.59 20.94 13.41
C LEU A 215 -24.07 20.79 13.21
N ILE A 216 -23.56 19.59 13.45
CA ILE A 216 -22.15 19.25 13.23
C ILE A 216 -21.91 18.85 11.77
N ALA A 217 -22.75 17.98 11.24
CA ALA A 217 -22.54 17.37 9.93
C ALA A 217 -23.84 16.93 9.26
N THR A 218 -23.78 16.82 7.95
CA THR A 218 -24.80 16.18 7.11
C THR A 218 -24.15 15.07 6.30
N ALA A 219 -24.80 13.92 6.16
CA ALA A 219 -24.29 12.80 5.39
C ALA A 219 -25.34 12.28 4.41
N THR A 220 -24.87 11.81 3.24
CA THR A 220 -25.76 11.19 2.26
C THR A 220 -26.30 9.86 2.79
N THR A 221 -27.52 9.54 2.36
CA THR A 221 -28.22 8.29 2.66
C THR A 221 -28.07 7.25 1.55
N ASP A 222 -27.13 7.44 0.63
CA ASP A 222 -27.00 6.59 -0.56
C ASP A 222 -26.60 5.15 -0.17
N ILE A 223 -27.27 4.19 -0.81
CA ILE A 223 -26.96 2.75 -0.74
C ILE A 223 -25.61 2.46 -1.40
N GLN A 224 -25.23 3.27 -2.38
CA GLN A 224 -23.96 3.14 -3.08
C GLN A 224 -22.85 3.90 -2.35
N SER A 225 -21.84 3.16 -1.94
CA SER A 225 -20.59 3.71 -1.43
C SER A 225 -19.88 4.48 -2.55
N PRO A 226 -19.39 5.70 -2.32
CA PRO A 226 -19.03 6.27 -1.01
C PRO A 226 -20.15 7.09 -0.32
N VAL A 227 -20.12 7.10 1.01
CA VAL A 227 -20.91 8.04 1.83
C VAL A 227 -20.23 9.40 1.77
N LYS A 228 -20.97 10.45 1.41
CA LYS A 228 -20.48 11.82 1.37
C LYS A 228 -20.93 12.56 2.61
N VAL A 229 -20.00 13.22 3.28
CA VAL A 229 -20.24 13.96 4.52
C VAL A 229 -19.84 15.41 4.29
N SER A 230 -20.76 16.34 4.57
CA SER A 230 -20.53 17.78 4.57
C SER A 230 -20.59 18.30 6.00
N LEU A 231 -19.61 19.11 6.36
CA LEU A 231 -19.39 19.63 7.70
C LEU A 231 -19.88 21.08 7.82
N GLN A 232 -20.08 21.53 9.06
CA GLN A 232 -20.57 22.89 9.32
C GLN A 232 -19.64 23.99 8.79
N ASP A 233 -18.33 23.74 8.77
CA ASP A 233 -17.30 24.65 8.25
C ASP A 233 -17.27 24.72 6.71
N GLY A 234 -18.15 24.00 6.04
CA GLY A 234 -18.23 23.91 4.58
C GLY A 234 -17.26 22.91 3.96
N SER A 235 -16.39 22.27 4.75
CA SER A 235 -15.54 21.18 4.27
C SER A 235 -16.35 19.90 4.08
N SER A 236 -15.80 18.95 3.33
CA SER A 236 -16.47 17.68 3.07
C SER A 236 -15.47 16.54 2.91
N PHE A 237 -15.91 15.32 3.19
CA PHE A 237 -15.14 14.12 2.94
C PHE A 237 -16.04 12.96 2.50
N GLU A 238 -15.42 11.98 1.88
CA GLU A 238 -16.09 10.75 1.46
C GLU A 238 -15.44 9.55 2.15
N TYR A 239 -16.24 8.56 2.54
CA TYR A 239 -15.71 7.30 3.07
C TYR A 239 -16.49 6.09 2.56
N LYS A 240 -15.82 4.94 2.53
CA LYS A 240 -16.42 3.67 2.09
C LYS A 240 -17.01 2.94 3.29
N ALA A 241 -18.31 3.09 3.52
CA ALA A 241 -18.98 2.43 4.64
C ALA A 241 -18.92 0.88 4.54
N LYS A 242 -18.69 0.22 5.68
CA LYS A 242 -18.69 -1.25 5.82
C LYS A 242 -20.09 -1.83 5.81
N ARG A 243 -21.06 -1.05 6.29
CA ARG A 243 -22.48 -1.36 6.30
C ARG A 243 -23.24 -0.37 5.42
N GLN A 244 -24.44 -0.76 5.00
CA GLN A 244 -25.38 0.16 4.38
C GLN A 244 -26.38 0.64 5.44
N LEU A 245 -26.94 1.82 5.24
CA LEU A 245 -28.11 2.26 5.99
C LEU A 245 -29.30 1.37 5.61
N SER A 246 -29.61 0.40 6.47
CA SER A 246 -30.72 -0.53 6.29
C SER A 246 -31.42 -0.76 7.61
N LYS A 247 -32.64 -1.32 7.59
CA LYS A 247 -33.38 -1.65 8.81
C LYS A 247 -32.61 -2.57 9.78
N VAL A 248 -31.78 -3.46 9.25
CA VAL A 248 -31.04 -4.46 10.04
C VAL A 248 -29.75 -3.88 10.61
N THR A 249 -29.09 -2.97 9.88
CA THR A 249 -27.75 -2.46 10.20
C THR A 249 -27.70 -0.96 10.47
N LYS A 250 -28.86 -0.30 10.69
CA LYS A 250 -28.97 1.16 10.87
C LYS A 250 -28.05 1.66 11.97
N GLN A 251 -28.11 1.07 13.17
CA GLN A 251 -27.28 1.51 14.29
C GLN A 251 -25.79 1.29 14.03
N GLU A 252 -25.41 0.18 13.40
CA GLU A 252 -24.01 -0.09 13.04
C GLU A 252 -23.49 0.94 12.04
N PHE A 253 -24.27 1.24 11.00
CA PHE A 253 -23.94 2.25 10.00
C PHE A 253 -23.83 3.65 10.60
N LEU A 254 -24.79 4.05 11.44
CA LEU A 254 -24.76 5.36 12.08
C LEU A 254 -23.60 5.45 13.08
N THR A 255 -23.30 4.39 13.81
CA THR A 255 -22.13 4.33 14.72
C THR A 255 -20.83 4.44 13.94
N GLU A 256 -20.72 3.77 12.79
CA GLU A 256 -19.59 3.91 11.87
C GLU A 256 -19.44 5.37 11.38
N LEU A 257 -20.54 6.01 10.95
CA LEU A 257 -20.54 7.41 10.54
C LEU A 257 -20.03 8.34 11.66
N ILE A 258 -20.49 8.14 12.89
CA ILE A 258 -20.02 8.92 14.05
C ILE A 258 -18.53 8.68 14.30
N GLY A 259 -18.05 7.44 14.19
CA GLY A 259 -16.63 7.13 14.28
C GLY A 259 -15.80 7.90 13.24
N GLU A 260 -16.25 7.94 11.98
CA GLU A 260 -15.54 8.69 10.93
C GLU A 260 -15.55 10.21 11.15
N LEU A 261 -16.64 10.78 11.70
CA LEU A 261 -16.69 12.20 12.08
C LEU A 261 -15.65 12.54 13.17
N ILE A 262 -15.54 11.69 14.19
CA ILE A 262 -14.54 11.83 15.26
C ILE A 262 -13.12 11.77 14.70
N LYS A 263 -12.83 10.83 13.78
CA LYS A 263 -11.51 10.75 13.14
C LYS A 263 -11.12 12.04 12.42
N LYS A 264 -12.08 12.75 11.85
CA LYS A 264 -11.82 14.01 11.14
C LYS A 264 -11.68 15.22 12.07
N GLY A 265 -11.90 15.06 13.38
CA GLY A 265 -11.73 16.13 14.36
C GLY A 265 -12.80 17.22 14.29
N ASN A 266 -13.91 16.95 13.60
CA ASN A 266 -14.99 17.90 13.38
C ASN A 266 -16.16 17.66 14.33
N SER A 267 -15.90 17.00 15.44
CA SER A 267 -16.85 16.84 16.52
C SER A 267 -16.27 17.43 17.80
N PRO A 268 -17.06 18.12 18.63
CA PRO A 268 -16.57 18.70 19.88
C PRO A 268 -16.26 17.66 20.97
N TRP A 269 -16.23 16.36 20.62
CA TRP A 269 -16.05 15.22 21.52
C TRP A 269 -14.84 14.38 21.12
#